data_AF-A0A6N8XFT1-F1
#
_entry.id   AF-A0A6N8XFT1-F1
#
_cell.length_a   1.000
_cell.length_b   1.000
_cell.length_c   1.000
_cell.angle_alpha   90.00
_cell.angle_beta   90.00
_cell.angle_gamma   90.00
#
_symmetry.space_group_name_H-M   'P 1'
#
loop_
_entity.id
_entity.type
_entity.pdbx_description
1 polymer ?
#
loop_
_entity_poly.entity_id
_entity_poly.type
_entity_poly.pdbx_seq_one_letter_code
_entity_poly.pdbx_strand_id
1 'polypeptide(L)'
;MTSARPYLVRALIDWIIDNDCTPYVVIAADTPGTESLRDHATDGRLVLNVSASATRNLTVENDGLEVDCRFGGQSVHVGAPIGAVIAVYARETSMGMVFDVEDV
;
A
#
# COMPACT_ATOMS: atom_id res chain seq x y z
N MET A 1 -20.18 7.45 -9.27
CA MET A 1 -19.80 6.07 -8.89
C MET A 1 -18.60 6.17 -7.97
N THR A 2 -18.48 5.30 -6.98
CA THR A 2 -17.31 5.26 -6.08
C THR A 2 -16.09 4.69 -6.80
N SER A 3 -14.88 5.00 -6.35
CA SER A 3 -13.65 4.47 -6.95
C SER A 3 -13.63 2.93 -6.88
N ALA A 4 -13.15 2.29 -7.96
CA ALA A 4 -12.93 0.84 -8.00
C ALA A 4 -11.59 0.45 -7.35
N ARG A 5 -10.67 1.41 -7.15
CA ARG A 5 -9.32 1.16 -6.62
C ARG A 5 -9.29 0.33 -5.33
N PRO A 6 -10.06 0.63 -4.26
CA PRO A 6 -9.96 -0.16 -3.02
C PRO A 6 -10.29 -1.64 -3.23
N TYR A 7 -11.22 -1.95 -4.13
CA TYR A 7 -11.60 -3.33 -4.47
C TYR A 7 -10.49 -4.04 -5.24
N LEU A 8 -9.86 -3.34 -6.19
CA LEU A 8 -8.74 -3.88 -6.96
C LEU A 8 -7.50 -4.08 -6.09
N VAL A 9 -7.21 -3.16 -5.16
CA VAL A 9 -6.10 -3.29 -4.20
C VAL A 9 -6.27 -4.55 -3.36
N ARG A 10 -7.45 -4.78 -2.77
CA ARG A 10 -7.75 -6.02 -2.03
C ARG A 10 -7.56 -7.26 -2.88
N ALA A 11 -8.19 -7.29 -4.06
CA ALA A 11 -8.14 -8.44 -4.96
C ALA A 11 -6.71 -8.75 -5.44
N LEU A 12 -5.87 -7.74 -5.69
CA LEU A 12 -4.48 -7.93 -6.09
C LEU A 12 -3.63 -8.47 -4.94
N ILE A 13 -3.81 -7.96 -3.72
CA ILE A 13 -3.11 -8.49 -2.54
C ILE A 13 -3.43 -9.97 -2.35
N ASP A 14 -4.72 -10.32 -2.34
CA ASP A 14 -5.18 -11.71 -2.21
C ASP A 14 -4.62 -12.59 -3.33
N TRP A 15 -4.73 -12.14 -4.58
CA TRP A 15 -4.20 -12.87 -5.74
C TRP A 15 -2.68 -13.10 -5.66
N ILE A 16 -1.90 -12.11 -5.21
CA ILE A 16 -0.45 -12.28 -5.04
C ILE A 16 -0.16 -13.32 -3.95
N ILE A 17 -0.87 -13.27 -2.82
CA ILE A 17 -0.71 -14.22 -1.72
C ILE A 17 -1.09 -15.64 -2.15
N ASP A 18 -2.20 -15.80 -2.87
CA ASP A 18 -2.66 -17.10 -3.39
C ASP A 18 -1.68 -17.74 -4.38
N ASN A 19 -0.76 -16.95 -4.95
CA ASN A 19 0.30 -17.42 -5.83
C ASN A 19 1.67 -17.52 -5.12
N ASP A 20 1.67 -17.66 -3.78
CA ASP A 20 2.87 -17.81 -2.95
C ASP A 20 3.92 -16.69 -3.14
N CYS A 21 3.47 -15.50 -3.51
CA CYS A 21 4.31 -14.33 -3.75
C CYS A 21 4.17 -13.29 -2.64
N THR A 22 5.12 -12.34 -2.57
CA THR A 22 5.11 -11.29 -1.55
C THR A 22 4.41 -10.03 -2.07
N PRO A 23 3.25 -9.63 -1.52
CA PRO A 23 2.54 -8.43 -1.93
C PRO A 23 3.27 -7.17 -1.45
N TYR A 24 3.59 -6.30 -2.41
CA TYR A 24 4.14 -4.97 -2.19
C TYR A 24 3.13 -3.90 -2.61
N VAL A 25 2.97 -2.87 -1.79
CA VAL A 25 2.15 -1.70 -2.06
C VAL A 25 3.05 -0.47 -2.17
N VAL A 26 2.78 0.39 -3.14
CA VAL A 26 3.47 1.67 -3.29
C VAL A 26 2.49 2.79 -3.00
N ILE A 27 2.87 3.68 -2.08
CA ILE A 27 2.07 4.82 -1.63
C ILE A 27 2.81 6.11 -1.98
N ALA A 28 2.11 7.07 -2.58
CA ALA A 28 2.61 8.42 -2.81
C ALA A 28 2.60 9.22 -1.49
N ALA A 29 3.78 9.61 -1.00
CA ALA A 29 3.96 10.30 0.28
C ALA A 29 3.91 11.84 0.17
N ASP A 30 3.77 12.36 -1.05
CA ASP A 30 3.66 13.78 -1.38
C ASP A 30 2.21 14.25 -1.57
N THR A 31 1.23 13.39 -1.30
CA THR A 31 -0.21 13.70 -1.41
C THR A 31 -0.82 14.16 -0.07
N PRO A 32 -1.97 14.87 -0.07
CA PRO A 32 -2.67 15.20 1.16
C PRO A 32 -3.07 13.96 1.95
N GLY A 33 -2.85 13.97 3.27
CA GLY A 33 -3.17 12.84 4.15
C GLY A 33 -2.08 11.77 4.25
N THR A 34 -0.89 11.99 3.65
CA THR A 34 0.28 11.11 3.77
C THR A 34 1.48 11.78 4.43
N GLU A 35 1.27 12.88 5.14
CA GLU A 35 2.35 13.69 5.71
C GLU A 35 3.22 12.91 6.69
N SER A 36 2.62 11.99 7.46
CA SER A 36 3.32 11.10 8.40
C SER A 36 4.23 10.07 7.72
N LEU A 37 4.06 9.84 6.41
CA LEU A 37 4.82 8.85 5.66
C LEU A 37 6.13 9.41 5.09
N ARG A 38 6.29 10.74 5.05
CA ARG A 38 7.41 11.41 4.39
C ARG A 38 8.77 11.02 4.99
N ASP A 39 8.83 10.80 6.29
CA ASP A 39 10.07 10.41 7.00
C ASP A 39 10.52 8.98 6.64
N HIS A 40 9.63 8.17 6.09
CA HIS A 40 9.90 6.79 5.69
C HIS A 40 9.93 6.59 4.17
N ALA A 41 9.61 7.64 3.41
CA ALA A 41 9.54 7.60 1.95
C ALA A 41 10.89 7.91 1.30
N THR A 42 11.11 7.34 0.12
CA THR A 42 12.24 7.67 -0.77
C THR A 42 11.67 8.18 -2.08
N ASP A 43 12.16 9.33 -2.57
CA ASP A 43 11.68 9.98 -3.80
C ASP A 43 10.14 10.17 -3.83
N GLY A 44 9.58 10.58 -2.69
CA GLY A 44 8.14 10.79 -2.53
C GLY A 44 7.30 9.51 -2.52
N ARG A 45 7.92 8.33 -2.43
CA ARG A 45 7.22 7.04 -2.44
C ARG A 45 7.58 6.20 -1.22
N LEU A 46 6.55 5.64 -0.61
CA LEU A 46 6.69 4.61 0.42
C LEU A 46 6.39 3.25 -0.21
N VAL A 47 7.35 2.32 -0.14
CA VAL A 47 7.19 0.94 -0.61
C VAL A 47 7.03 0.04 0.60
N LEU A 48 5.89 -0.63 0.71
CA LEU A 48 5.53 -1.49 1.84
C LEU A 48 5.38 -2.93 1.40
N ASN A 49 6.08 -3.84 2.08
CA ASN A 49 5.69 -5.25 2.10
C ASN A 49 4.49 -5.38 3.03
N VAL A 50 3.34 -5.81 2.50
CA VAL A 50 2.08 -5.96 3.27
C VAL A 50 1.73 -7.43 3.55
N SER A 51 2.70 -8.35 3.37
CA SER A 51 2.51 -9.75 3.73
C SER A 51 2.32 -9.91 5.24
N ALA A 52 1.55 -10.93 5.64
CA ALA A 52 1.29 -11.23 7.05
C ALA A 52 2.55 -11.49 7.90
N SER A 53 3.70 -11.79 7.28
CA SER A 53 4.98 -11.93 7.98
C SER A 53 5.66 -10.60 8.28
N ALA A 54 5.37 -9.55 7.50
CA ALA A 54 5.97 -8.22 7.63
C ALA A 54 5.09 -7.23 8.39
N THR A 55 3.77 -7.43 8.38
CA THR A 55 2.80 -6.46 8.89
C THR A 55 1.72 -7.08 9.77
N ARG A 56 1.00 -6.23 10.49
CA ARG A 56 -0.19 -6.59 11.26
C ARG A 56 -1.32 -5.61 10.95
N ASN A 57 -2.55 -6.05 11.23
CA ASN A 57 -3.75 -5.20 11.12
C ASN A 57 -3.86 -4.49 9.77
N LEU A 58 -3.49 -5.16 8.67
CA LEU A 58 -3.70 -4.63 7.33
C LEU A 58 -5.21 -4.52 7.10
N THR A 59 -5.70 -3.30 6.95
CA THR A 59 -7.06 -3.01 6.50
C THR A 59 -6.97 -2.21 5.21
N VAL A 60 -7.83 -2.57 4.26
CA VAL A 60 -8.05 -1.79 3.05
C VAL A 60 -9.55 -1.55 3.03
N GLU A 61 -9.94 -0.35 3.42
CA GLU A 61 -11.33 0.10 3.38
C GLU A 61 -11.60 0.83 2.06
N ASN A 62 -12.73 1.52 1.93
CA ASN A 62 -13.07 2.22 0.70
C ASN A 62 -12.42 3.61 0.61
N ASP A 63 -12.05 4.19 1.75
CA ASP A 63 -11.44 5.50 1.90
C ASP A 63 -9.92 5.43 2.10
N GLY A 64 -9.39 4.34 2.67
CA GLY A 64 -7.97 4.23 2.95
C GLY A 64 -7.42 2.82 3.12
N LEU A 65 -6.10 2.78 3.30
CA LEU A 65 -5.33 1.63 3.72
C LEU A 65 -4.66 1.96 5.05
N GLU A 66 -4.79 1.08 6.03
CA GLU A 66 -4.06 1.15 7.29
C GLU A 66 -3.29 -0.15 7.55
N VAL A 67 -2.10 -0.03 8.14
CA VAL A 67 -1.27 -1.19 8.46
C VAL A 67 -0.25 -0.85 9.53
N ASP A 68 -0.01 -1.79 10.45
CA ASP A 68 1.09 -1.72 11.41
C ASP A 68 2.32 -2.44 10.86
N CYS A 69 3.42 -1.73 10.72
CA CYS A 69 4.68 -2.26 10.19
C CYS A 69 5.89 -1.83 11.03
N ARG A 70 7.10 -2.21 10.60
CA ARG A 70 8.34 -1.81 11.26
C ARG A 70 9.35 -1.24 10.28
N PHE A 71 9.95 -0.10 10.62
CA PHE A 71 11.11 0.47 9.92
C PHE A 71 12.31 0.46 10.87
N GLY A 72 13.43 -0.16 10.46
CA GLY A 72 14.63 -0.23 11.31
C GLY A 72 14.40 -0.85 12.69
N GLY A 73 13.37 -1.70 12.82
CA GLY A 73 12.97 -2.28 14.11
C GLY A 73 12.08 -1.40 14.98
N GLN A 74 11.71 -0.19 14.56
CA GLN A 74 10.71 0.64 15.24
C GLN A 74 9.31 0.35 14.69
N SER A 75 8.31 0.23 15.57
CA SER A 75 6.92 0.04 15.16
C SER A 75 6.35 1.35 14.63
N VAL A 76 5.74 1.30 13.46
CA VAL A 76 5.13 2.46 12.80
C VAL A 76 3.75 2.07 12.30
N HIS A 77 2.77 2.91 12.58
CA HIS A 77 1.44 2.80 12.00
C HIS A 77 1.42 3.61 10.71
N VAL A 78 1.06 2.97 9.60
CA VAL A 78 0.94 3.60 8.29
C VAL A 78 -0.52 3.66 7.91
N GLY A 79 -1.03 4.88 7.71
CA GLY A 79 -2.34 5.14 7.13
C GLY A 79 -2.17 5.99 5.87
N ALA A 80 -2.95 5.70 4.83
CA ALA A 80 -2.97 6.49 3.61
C ALA A 80 -4.37 6.48 2.97
N PRO A 81 -4.83 7.61 2.39
CA PRO A 81 -6.02 7.62 1.55
C PRO A 81 -5.86 6.65 0.38
N ILE A 82 -6.96 6.03 -0.06
CA ILE A 82 -6.88 5.07 -1.17
C ILE A 82 -6.37 5.74 -2.46
N GLY A 83 -6.62 7.05 -2.62
CA GLY A 83 -6.07 7.89 -3.70
C GLY A 83 -4.54 7.87 -3.82
N ALA A 84 -3.85 7.67 -2.69
CA ALA A 84 -2.40 7.67 -2.61
C ALA A 84 -1.76 6.30 -2.94
N VAL A 85 -2.55 5.22 -3.07
CA VAL A 85 -2.03 3.91 -3.47
C VAL A 85 -1.83 3.88 -4.98
N ILE A 86 -0.57 3.94 -5.41
CA ILE A 86 -0.19 4.08 -6.82
C ILE A 86 0.27 2.77 -7.47
N ALA A 87 0.58 1.73 -6.69
CA ALA A 87 0.82 0.40 -7.24
C ALA A 87 0.62 -0.71 -6.21
N VAL A 88 0.27 -1.90 -6.71
CA VAL A 88 0.31 -3.17 -5.97
C VAL A 88 0.97 -4.20 -6.87
N TYR A 89 2.02 -4.89 -6.39
CA TYR A 89 2.76 -5.86 -7.20
C TYR A 89 3.39 -6.99 -6.37
N ALA A 90 3.61 -8.13 -7.02
CA ALA A 90 4.37 -9.24 -6.47
C ALA A 90 5.87 -8.93 -6.54
N ARG A 91 6.57 -8.97 -5.40
CA ARG A 91 8.02 -8.67 -5.33
C ARG A 91 8.84 -9.54 -6.28
N GLU A 92 8.47 -10.80 -6.45
CA GLU A 92 9.23 -11.84 -7.15
C GLU A 92 9.13 -11.71 -8.67
N THR A 93 7.97 -11.29 -9.17
CA THR A 93 7.67 -11.30 -10.61
C THR A 93 7.44 -9.91 -11.18
N SER A 94 7.31 -8.89 -10.32
CA SER A 94 6.88 -7.54 -10.68
C SER A 94 5.50 -7.47 -11.33
N MET A 95 4.73 -8.56 -11.33
CA MET A 95 3.36 -8.56 -11.83
C MET A 95 2.42 -7.87 -10.84
N GLY A 96 1.46 -7.11 -11.37
CA GLY A 96 0.52 -6.36 -10.56
C GLY A 96 -0.16 -5.27 -11.37
N MET A 97 -0.50 -4.18 -10.70
CA MET A 97 -1.18 -3.04 -11.30
C MET A 97 -0.57 -1.73 -10.80
N VAL A 98 -0.49 -0.76 -11.71
CA VAL A 98 -0.20 0.65 -11.40
C VAL A 98 -1.53 1.40 -11.51
N PHE A 99 -1.76 2.30 -10.56
CA PHE A 99 -2.90 3.20 -10.55
C PHE A 99 -2.42 4.62 -10.80
N ASP A 100 -3.24 5.41 -11.49
CA ASP A 100 -3.06 6.87 -11.50
C ASP A 100 -3.34 7.42 -10.10
N VAL A 101 -2.68 8.51 -9.73
CA VAL A 101 -3.02 9.27 -8.52
C VAL A 101 -4.39 9.89 -8.75
N GLU A 102 -5.33 9.65 -7.84
CA GLU A 102 -6.61 10.38 -7.85
C GLU A 102 -6.40 11.74 -7.18
N ASP A 103 -6.81 12.82 -7.85
CA ASP A 103 -6.95 14.13 -7.22
C ASP A 103 -8.07 14.02 -6.17
N VAL A 104 -7.69 14.08 -4.89
CA VAL A 104 -8.63 14.08 -3.75
C VAL A 104 -9.16 15.48 -3.50
#